data_AF-A0A4Y2PNM8-F1
#
_entry.id   AF-A0A4Y2PNM8-F1
#
_cell.length_a   1.000
_cell.length_b   1.000
_cell.length_c   1.000
_cell.angle_alpha   90.00
_cell.angle_beta   90.00
_cell.angle_gamma   90.00
#
_symmetry.space_group_name_H-M   'P 1'
#
loop_
_entity.id
_entity.type
_entity.pdbx_description
1 polymer ?
#
loop_
_entity_poly.entity_id
_entity_poly.type
_entity_poly.pdbx_seq_one_letter_code
_entity_poly.pdbx_strand_id
1 'polypeptide(L)'
;MKCLILFSGFWTVWCEDVGCFWHITDTHVDQNYSRTGNVQNLCHEDRNRLQSKANNVSDNGLYGNYLCDSPQYLINATVLSMKYIQSTPDFIIWTGDNLPHTEDFDPGWDITFEAIRNTTLLLTSTFPNVPILPSIGNHDSFPPNILPADNAASNIYKGYLEKGRWKDLINESEWTTFVQGGYYSHLVKPGLRIISLNTILWYEPNNLTAKLTDPGNQFQWLDGILKNSSKFSEKVYIIGHVPPGFYNRGLPGQKCGPTFHLPHLESYLNILHKYSPVISGQLYGHLHVDMFQVYQYNTGVFKGSSLLASSVTPWHSNKNDNVSIPVNPSVRLIHYSRTDARLLEFDQYYLNLTKANNITKMPEEKTNVYELLYSFAKFYGVPDLSTESLVQVYEILKRNKTVFDSFFTFLSAGERTVDCDSACKVTQICSVSCSSSQEYDMCFKSSDYNCSTTPNPPPHTSKDSVIIYVSICFVTVAIILLLLIVVRKFWISSGRSEYSRFTSI
;
A
#
# COMPACT_ATOMS: atom_id res chain seq x y z
N MET A 1 21.29 -6.53 -8.95
CA MET A 1 22.08 -7.73 -8.56
C MET A 1 22.66 -7.53 -7.17
N LYS A 2 22.01 -8.06 -6.12
CA LYS A 2 22.62 -8.21 -4.79
C LYS A 2 23.02 -9.69 -4.67
N CYS A 3 24.32 -9.98 -4.76
CA CYS A 3 24.81 -11.36 -4.64
C CYS A 3 25.34 -11.59 -3.23
N LEU A 4 24.86 -12.63 -2.55
CA LEU A 4 25.46 -13.12 -1.31
C LEU A 4 26.49 -14.20 -1.67
N ILE A 5 27.77 -14.00 -1.34
CA ILE A 5 28.81 -15.02 -1.51
C ILE A 5 28.96 -15.76 -0.18
N LEU A 6 28.47 -17.01 -0.12
CA LEU A 6 28.73 -17.90 1.02
C LEU A 6 30.00 -18.71 0.75
N PHE A 7 31.03 -18.50 1.58
CA PHE A 7 32.28 -19.24 1.50
C PHE A 7 32.13 -20.62 2.16
N SER A 8 31.61 -21.60 1.41
CA SER A 8 31.71 -23.02 1.77
C SER A 8 31.75 -23.93 0.55
N GLY A 9 32.94 -24.07 -0.05
CA GLY A 9 33.36 -25.22 -0.90
C GLY A 9 32.60 -25.55 -2.19
N PHE A 10 31.44 -24.95 -2.46
CA PHE A 10 30.63 -25.12 -3.65
C PHE A 10 30.17 -23.75 -4.14
N TRP A 11 30.58 -23.40 -5.36
CA TRP A 11 30.25 -22.13 -5.98
C TRP A 11 28.82 -22.16 -6.52
N THR A 12 27.83 -21.87 -5.69
CA THR A 12 26.50 -21.46 -6.13
C THR A 12 26.28 -20.01 -5.77
N VAL A 13 26.43 -19.13 -6.78
CA VAL A 13 26.02 -17.73 -6.67
C VAL A 13 24.50 -17.70 -6.79
N TRP A 14 23.80 -17.57 -5.66
CA TRP A 14 22.37 -17.29 -5.67
C TRP A 14 22.19 -15.81 -5.95
N CYS A 15 21.95 -15.47 -7.21
CA CYS A 15 21.48 -14.14 -7.57
C CYS A 15 19.95 -14.15 -7.50
N GLU A 16 19.38 -13.32 -6.62
CA GLU A 16 17.93 -13.13 -6.58
C GLU A 16 17.48 -12.47 -7.90
N ASP A 17 16.55 -13.11 -8.62
CA ASP A 17 15.90 -12.54 -9.80
C ASP A 17 14.90 -11.47 -9.34
N VAL A 18 15.28 -10.20 -9.53
CA VAL A 18 14.50 -9.05 -9.06
C VAL A 18 13.76 -8.43 -10.25
N GLY A 19 12.45 -8.35 -10.12
CA GLY A 19 11.56 -7.60 -10.99
C GLY A 19 11.17 -6.27 -10.37
N CYS A 20 10.51 -5.43 -11.16
CA CYS A 20 9.97 -4.18 -10.66
C CYS A 20 8.65 -3.83 -11.34
N PHE A 21 7.80 -3.09 -10.65
CA PHE A 21 6.54 -2.58 -11.17
C PHE A 21 6.27 -1.18 -10.64
N TRP A 22 5.58 -0.36 -11.42
CA TRP A 22 5.14 0.96 -10.97
C TRP A 22 3.84 0.85 -10.16
N HIS A 23 3.70 1.69 -9.15
CA HIS A 23 2.44 2.01 -8.49
C HIS A 23 2.16 3.50 -8.65
N ILE A 24 1.10 3.83 -9.39
CA ILE A 24 0.59 5.19 -9.62
C ILE A 24 -0.87 5.25 -9.13
N THR A 25 -1.25 6.38 -8.54
CA THR A 25 -2.58 6.55 -7.93
C THR A 25 -2.96 8.02 -7.85
N ASP A 26 -4.26 8.30 -7.69
CA ASP A 26 -4.79 9.62 -7.31
C ASP A 26 -4.27 10.71 -8.25
N THR A 27 -4.60 10.54 -9.53
CA THR A 27 -4.15 11.48 -10.58
C THR A 27 -4.97 12.75 -10.59
N HIS A 28 -6.28 12.65 -10.30
CA HIS A 28 -7.25 13.74 -10.31
C HIS A 28 -6.96 14.75 -11.43
N VAL A 29 -7.16 14.34 -12.69
CA VAL A 29 -7.00 15.23 -13.82
C VAL A 29 -8.08 16.29 -13.83
N ASP A 30 -7.66 17.54 -13.76
CA ASP A 30 -8.53 18.68 -13.92
C ASP A 30 -8.44 19.23 -15.34
N GLN A 31 -9.44 18.91 -16.15
CA GLN A 31 -9.53 19.38 -17.53
C GLN A 31 -9.82 20.89 -17.63
N ASN A 32 -10.29 21.52 -16.55
CA ASN A 32 -10.63 22.93 -16.49
C ASN A 32 -9.52 23.77 -15.82
N TYR A 33 -8.39 23.15 -15.45
CA TYR A 33 -7.26 23.86 -14.86
C TYR A 33 -6.79 25.01 -15.77
N SER A 34 -6.72 26.21 -15.20
CA SER A 34 -6.17 27.40 -15.84
C SER A 34 -5.06 28.01 -14.99
N ARG A 35 -3.96 28.38 -15.66
CA ARG A 35 -2.82 29.10 -15.04
C ARG A 35 -3.23 30.46 -14.48
N THR A 36 -4.33 31.02 -14.98
CA THR A 36 -4.90 32.29 -14.52
C THR A 36 -6.23 32.12 -13.79
N GLY A 37 -6.63 30.87 -13.51
CA GLY A 37 -7.85 30.56 -12.79
C GLY A 37 -7.77 30.87 -11.30
N ASN A 38 -8.93 30.81 -10.63
CA ASN A 38 -9.05 31.12 -9.22
C ASN A 38 -8.73 29.89 -8.35
N VAL A 39 -7.72 29.95 -7.50
CA VAL A 39 -7.35 28.84 -6.59
C VAL A 39 -8.46 28.46 -5.61
N GLN A 40 -9.41 29.36 -5.32
CA GLN A 40 -10.59 29.04 -4.50
C GLN A 40 -11.67 28.27 -5.27
N ASN A 41 -11.51 28.15 -6.59
CA ASN A 41 -12.34 27.36 -7.49
C ASN A 41 -11.46 26.37 -8.27
N LEU A 42 -10.55 25.67 -7.57
CA LEU A 42 -9.68 24.63 -8.14
C LEU A 42 -8.87 25.07 -9.37
N CYS A 43 -8.47 26.35 -9.42
CA CYS A 43 -7.78 26.95 -10.57
C CYS A 43 -8.63 27.00 -11.85
N HIS A 44 -9.96 26.92 -11.77
CA HIS A 44 -10.83 27.12 -12.93
C HIS A 44 -10.99 28.61 -13.24
N GLU A 45 -11.32 28.93 -14.49
CA GLU A 45 -11.64 30.29 -14.87
C GLU A 45 -13.03 30.70 -14.37
N ASP A 46 -13.11 31.88 -13.76
CA ASP A 46 -14.39 32.48 -13.39
C ASP A 46 -15.13 32.91 -14.66
N ARG A 47 -16.17 32.18 -15.06
CA ARG A 47 -17.04 32.52 -16.23
C ARG A 47 -17.62 33.95 -16.14
N ASN A 48 -17.75 34.49 -14.93
CA ASN A 48 -18.27 35.84 -14.66
C ASN A 48 -17.19 36.94 -14.58
N ARG A 49 -15.89 36.60 -14.63
CA ARG A 49 -14.76 37.56 -14.59
C ARG A 49 -14.19 37.91 -15.97
N LEU A 50 -15.00 37.87 -17.03
CA LEU A 50 -14.57 38.38 -18.35
C LEU A 50 -14.27 39.90 -18.35
N GLN A 51 -14.42 40.61 -17.22
CA GLN A 51 -14.38 42.07 -17.16
C GLN A 51 -13.46 42.70 -16.10
N SER A 52 -12.61 41.95 -15.40
CA SER A 52 -11.58 42.53 -14.51
C SER A 52 -10.17 42.14 -14.93
N LYS A 53 -9.77 42.63 -16.11
CA LYS A 53 -8.35 42.63 -16.50
C LYS A 53 -7.52 43.45 -15.50
N ALA A 54 -6.35 42.91 -15.19
CA ALA A 54 -5.07 43.64 -15.07
C ALA A 54 -4.44 43.95 -13.69
N ASN A 55 -4.85 43.35 -12.56
CA ASN A 55 -4.05 43.51 -11.32
C ASN A 55 -3.83 42.15 -10.60
N ASN A 56 -2.60 41.63 -10.67
CA ASN A 56 -2.02 40.54 -9.86
C ASN A 56 -2.77 39.20 -9.80
N VAL A 57 -3.03 38.55 -10.93
CA VAL A 57 -3.32 37.10 -10.91
C VAL A 57 -2.00 36.36 -10.79
N SER A 58 -1.76 35.67 -9.68
CA SER A 58 -0.62 34.78 -9.52
C SER A 58 -0.73 33.62 -10.50
N ASP A 59 0.33 33.36 -11.26
CA ASP A 59 0.41 32.21 -12.15
C ASP A 59 0.34 30.92 -11.32
N ASN A 60 -0.67 30.09 -11.57
CA ASN A 60 -0.87 28.84 -10.85
C ASN A 60 0.18 27.77 -11.21
N GLY A 61 1.02 28.02 -12.22
CA GLY A 61 2.13 27.14 -12.62
C GLY A 61 1.74 26.17 -13.73
N LEU A 62 2.74 25.69 -14.46
CA LEU A 62 2.53 24.72 -15.54
C LEU A 62 2.24 23.32 -15.00
N TYR A 63 2.91 22.95 -13.91
CA TYR A 63 2.82 21.63 -13.28
C TYR A 63 1.70 21.57 -12.24
N GLY A 64 0.96 22.65 -12.01
CA GLY A 64 -0.13 22.69 -11.02
C GLY A 64 0.18 23.56 -9.82
N ASN A 65 -0.79 23.63 -8.92
CA ASN A 65 -0.77 24.40 -7.67
C ASN A 65 -1.26 23.50 -6.54
N TYR A 66 -0.71 23.63 -5.33
CA TYR A 66 -1.13 22.81 -4.18
C TYR A 66 -2.63 22.97 -3.78
N LEU A 67 -3.30 24.03 -4.23
CA LEU A 67 -4.74 24.25 -4.01
C LEU A 67 -5.63 23.71 -5.13
N CYS A 68 -5.05 23.05 -6.13
CA CYS A 68 -5.75 22.65 -7.35
C CYS A 68 -5.38 21.21 -7.71
N ASP A 69 -6.29 20.54 -8.39
CA ASP A 69 -6.03 19.23 -8.94
C ASP A 69 -5.11 19.29 -10.18
N SER A 70 -4.67 18.12 -10.64
CA SER A 70 -3.59 18.01 -11.61
C SER A 70 -3.99 18.59 -12.97
N PRO A 71 -3.23 19.55 -13.55
CA PRO A 71 -3.36 19.82 -14.96
C PRO A 71 -2.94 18.59 -15.78
N GLN A 72 -3.52 18.41 -16.97
CA GLN A 72 -3.13 17.34 -17.90
C GLN A 72 -1.62 17.33 -18.17
N TYR A 73 -0.97 18.50 -18.17
CA TYR A 73 0.48 18.62 -18.35
C TYR A 73 1.27 17.87 -17.27
N LEU A 74 0.86 17.98 -16.00
CA LEU A 74 1.51 17.26 -14.89
C LEU A 74 1.42 15.75 -15.12
N ILE A 75 0.23 15.24 -15.42
CA ILE A 75 0.01 13.79 -15.62
C ILE A 75 0.85 13.28 -16.79
N ASN A 76 0.91 14.00 -17.90
CA ASN A 76 1.76 13.64 -19.03
C ASN A 76 3.24 13.61 -18.61
N ALA A 77 3.71 14.62 -17.89
CA ALA A 77 5.08 14.69 -17.40
C ALA A 77 5.41 13.55 -16.40
N THR A 78 4.46 13.17 -15.55
CA THR A 78 4.58 12.04 -14.62
C THR A 78 4.76 10.73 -15.37
N VAL A 79 3.87 10.39 -16.31
CA VAL A 79 3.92 9.13 -17.05
C VAL A 79 5.16 9.05 -17.95
N LEU A 80 5.57 10.16 -18.56
CA LEU A 80 6.84 10.24 -19.31
C LEU A 80 8.07 10.07 -18.40
N SER A 81 8.05 10.64 -17.20
CA SER A 81 9.12 10.47 -16.21
C SER A 81 9.22 9.02 -15.73
N MET A 82 8.09 8.36 -15.47
CA MET A 82 8.06 6.92 -15.19
C MET A 82 8.72 6.12 -16.31
N LYS A 83 8.39 6.41 -17.58
CA LYS A 83 9.00 5.74 -18.73
C LYS A 83 10.49 6.01 -18.86
N TYR A 84 10.93 7.23 -18.59
CA TYR A 84 12.35 7.58 -18.61
C TYR A 84 13.13 6.81 -17.54
N ILE A 85 12.59 6.75 -16.31
CA ILE A 85 13.24 6.11 -15.16
C ILE A 85 13.27 4.58 -15.32
N GLN A 86 12.13 3.99 -15.70
CA GLN A 86 11.99 2.56 -15.93
C GLN A 86 10.97 2.31 -17.05
N SER A 87 11.48 2.08 -18.26
CA SER A 87 10.68 1.90 -19.48
C SER A 87 10.08 0.51 -19.64
N THR A 88 10.61 -0.50 -18.95
CA THR A 88 10.22 -1.92 -19.09
C THR A 88 9.97 -2.56 -17.72
N PRO A 89 9.02 -2.03 -16.92
CA PRO A 89 8.56 -2.71 -15.71
C PRO A 89 7.81 -4.00 -16.08
N ASP A 90 7.69 -4.94 -15.14
CA ASP A 90 6.96 -6.19 -15.36
C ASP A 90 5.45 -5.96 -15.49
N PHE A 91 4.92 -4.96 -14.79
CA PHE A 91 3.54 -4.48 -14.86
C PHE A 91 3.43 -3.09 -14.20
N ILE A 92 2.24 -2.49 -14.27
CA ILE A 92 1.88 -1.23 -13.60
C ILE A 92 0.61 -1.48 -12.79
N ILE A 93 0.62 -1.08 -11.52
CA ILE A 93 -0.57 -1.00 -10.66
C ILE A 93 -1.07 0.43 -10.67
N TRP A 94 -2.35 0.60 -10.99
CA TRP A 94 -3.01 1.90 -11.07
C TRP A 94 -4.25 1.90 -10.19
N THR A 95 -4.17 2.48 -9.00
CA THR A 95 -5.22 2.37 -7.99
C THR A 95 -6.29 3.46 -8.06
N GLY A 96 -6.58 4.01 -9.25
CA GLY A 96 -7.77 4.85 -9.47
C GLY A 96 -7.64 6.34 -9.11
N ASP A 97 -8.80 7.00 -9.02
CA ASP A 97 -9.04 8.42 -8.77
C ASP A 97 -8.50 9.35 -9.87
N ASN A 98 -9.32 9.45 -10.93
CA ASN A 98 -9.02 10.23 -12.12
C ASN A 98 -9.70 11.59 -12.13
N LEU A 99 -10.85 11.75 -11.51
CA LEU A 99 -11.64 12.98 -11.60
C LEU A 99 -11.25 13.98 -10.51
N PRO A 100 -11.38 15.29 -10.75
CA PRO A 100 -11.02 16.32 -9.77
C PRO A 100 -12.04 16.41 -8.63
N HIS A 101 -11.67 17.08 -7.55
CA HIS A 101 -12.47 17.33 -6.35
C HIS A 101 -13.45 18.51 -6.54
N THR A 102 -14.33 18.47 -7.54
CA THR A 102 -15.23 19.59 -7.86
C THR A 102 -16.54 19.56 -7.08
N GLU A 103 -16.92 20.68 -6.46
CA GLU A 103 -18.20 20.83 -5.73
C GLU A 103 -19.33 21.37 -6.60
N ASP A 104 -19.00 22.15 -7.64
CA ASP A 104 -19.96 22.88 -8.47
C ASP A 104 -20.40 22.12 -9.73
N PHE A 105 -19.83 20.93 -9.96
CA PHE A 105 -20.07 20.16 -11.17
C PHE A 105 -20.20 18.68 -10.84
N ASP A 106 -21.34 18.12 -11.24
CA ASP A 106 -21.59 16.69 -11.20
C ASP A 106 -21.33 16.14 -12.61
N PRO A 107 -20.18 15.48 -12.87
CA PRO A 107 -19.69 15.23 -14.22
C PRO A 107 -20.57 14.28 -15.03
N GLY A 108 -21.34 13.43 -14.37
CA GLY A 108 -22.07 12.36 -15.03
C GLY A 108 -21.15 11.21 -15.44
N TRP A 109 -21.75 10.03 -15.64
CA TRP A 109 -21.01 8.84 -16.04
C TRP A 109 -20.22 8.99 -17.35
N ASP A 110 -20.69 9.79 -18.30
CA ASP A 110 -19.99 9.97 -19.58
C ASP A 110 -18.64 10.69 -19.42
N ILE A 111 -18.59 11.77 -18.62
CA ILE A 111 -17.34 12.49 -18.32
C ILE A 111 -16.44 11.63 -17.43
N THR A 112 -17.01 10.91 -16.47
CA THR A 112 -16.27 9.94 -15.64
C THR A 112 -15.54 8.92 -16.51
N PHE A 113 -16.25 8.27 -17.44
CA PHE A 113 -15.63 7.30 -18.32
C PHE A 113 -14.66 7.92 -19.32
N GLU A 114 -14.87 9.18 -19.74
CA GLU A 114 -13.91 9.90 -20.58
C GLU A 114 -12.59 10.17 -19.86
N ALA A 115 -12.62 10.62 -18.61
CA ALA A 115 -11.41 10.82 -17.81
C ALA A 115 -10.63 9.50 -17.64
N ILE A 116 -11.32 8.43 -17.27
CA ILE A 116 -10.74 7.08 -17.13
C ILE A 116 -10.15 6.60 -18.47
N ARG A 117 -10.86 6.83 -19.58
CA ARG A 117 -10.39 6.48 -20.92
C ARG A 117 -9.12 7.24 -21.28
N ASN A 118 -9.04 8.53 -20.98
CA ASN A 118 -7.89 9.35 -21.29
C ASN A 118 -6.64 8.87 -20.52
N THR A 119 -6.78 8.57 -19.22
CA THR A 119 -5.70 7.96 -18.43
C THR A 119 -5.31 6.59 -18.99
N THR A 120 -6.28 5.75 -19.34
CA THR A 120 -6.04 4.43 -19.95
C THR A 120 -5.23 4.56 -21.25
N LEU A 121 -5.60 5.48 -22.13
CA LEU A 121 -4.90 5.71 -23.40
C LEU A 121 -3.50 6.28 -23.19
N LEU A 122 -3.32 7.18 -22.22
CA LEU A 122 -2.00 7.73 -21.88
C LEU A 122 -1.05 6.63 -21.39
N LEU A 123 -1.49 5.80 -20.44
CA LEU A 123 -0.66 4.71 -19.90
C LEU A 123 -0.32 3.67 -20.98
N THR A 124 -1.32 3.20 -21.73
CA THR A 124 -1.14 2.15 -22.76
C THR A 124 -0.29 2.63 -23.95
N SER A 125 -0.42 3.89 -24.37
CA SER A 125 0.42 4.45 -25.44
C SER A 125 1.85 4.69 -24.97
N THR A 126 2.04 5.04 -23.69
CA THR A 126 3.38 5.30 -23.15
C THR A 126 4.13 4.01 -22.86
N PHE A 127 3.45 2.99 -22.32
CA PHE A 127 4.00 1.68 -21.98
C PHE A 127 3.36 0.56 -22.83
N PRO A 128 3.69 0.49 -24.13
CA PRO A 128 3.17 -0.57 -24.98
C PRO A 128 3.66 -1.94 -24.48
N ASN A 129 2.76 -2.91 -24.41
CA ASN A 129 3.00 -4.29 -23.98
C ASN A 129 3.31 -4.50 -22.49
N VAL A 130 3.17 -3.47 -21.65
CA VAL A 130 3.24 -3.62 -20.19
C VAL A 130 1.82 -3.82 -19.65
N PRO A 131 1.54 -4.91 -18.91
CA PRO A 131 0.24 -5.09 -18.25
C PRO A 131 -0.05 -3.94 -17.27
N ILE A 132 -1.22 -3.33 -17.38
CA ILE A 132 -1.70 -2.30 -16.44
C ILE A 132 -2.90 -2.88 -15.69
N LEU A 133 -2.84 -2.85 -14.37
CA LEU A 133 -3.81 -3.50 -13.49
C LEU A 133 -4.53 -2.41 -12.67
N PRO A 134 -5.70 -1.96 -13.13
CA PRO A 134 -6.43 -0.88 -12.47
C PRO A 134 -7.26 -1.35 -11.27
N SER A 135 -7.54 -0.42 -10.35
CA SER A 135 -8.64 -0.46 -9.38
C SER A 135 -9.48 0.82 -9.50
N ILE A 136 -10.75 0.73 -9.12
CA ILE A 136 -11.68 1.87 -9.16
C ILE A 136 -11.46 2.74 -7.92
N GLY A 137 -11.32 4.06 -8.12
CA GLY A 137 -11.31 5.04 -7.05
C GLY A 137 -12.69 5.64 -6.71
N ASN A 138 -12.82 6.32 -5.59
CA ASN A 138 -14.10 6.93 -5.19
C ASN A 138 -14.47 8.15 -6.05
N HIS A 139 -13.52 8.87 -6.64
CA HIS A 139 -13.80 9.91 -7.62
C HIS A 139 -14.05 9.35 -9.02
N ASP A 140 -13.75 8.07 -9.27
CA ASP A 140 -14.14 7.37 -10.50
C ASP A 140 -15.62 6.98 -10.52
N SER A 141 -16.43 7.45 -9.56
CA SER A 141 -17.87 7.20 -9.47
C SER A 141 -18.72 8.46 -9.67
N PHE A 142 -20.00 8.24 -9.97
CA PHE A 142 -21.00 9.30 -10.06
C PHE A 142 -22.27 8.94 -9.28
N PRO A 143 -22.67 9.75 -8.28
CA PRO A 143 -21.88 10.83 -7.66
C PRO A 143 -20.58 10.28 -7.00
N PRO A 144 -19.61 11.14 -6.64
CA PRO A 144 -18.37 10.71 -5.98
C PRO A 144 -18.64 9.89 -4.71
N ASN A 145 -17.78 8.94 -4.42
CA ASN A 145 -17.81 8.02 -3.28
C ASN A 145 -18.90 6.95 -3.30
N ILE A 146 -19.83 7.01 -4.26
CA ILE A 146 -20.99 6.13 -4.29
C ILE A 146 -20.88 5.16 -5.46
N LEU A 147 -20.73 3.86 -5.14
CA LEU A 147 -20.91 2.77 -6.09
C LEU A 147 -21.96 1.78 -5.59
N PRO A 148 -22.94 1.40 -6.42
CA PRO A 148 -23.93 0.40 -6.06
C PRO A 148 -23.34 -1.02 -6.10
N ALA A 149 -23.94 -1.91 -5.31
CA ALA A 149 -23.62 -3.34 -5.28
C ALA A 149 -24.78 -4.23 -5.75
N ASP A 150 -25.86 -3.63 -6.27
CA ASP A 150 -27.06 -4.31 -6.73
C ASP A 150 -27.04 -4.58 -8.25
N ASN A 151 -28.13 -5.12 -8.79
CA ASN A 151 -28.22 -5.44 -10.23
C ASN A 151 -28.14 -4.20 -11.14
N ALA A 152 -28.40 -2.99 -10.64
CA ALA A 152 -28.24 -1.77 -11.44
C ALA A 152 -26.76 -1.41 -11.66
N ALA A 153 -25.87 -1.94 -10.81
CA ALA A 153 -24.43 -1.72 -10.89
C ALA A 153 -23.77 -2.34 -12.13
N SER A 154 -24.35 -3.40 -12.71
CA SER A 154 -23.74 -4.11 -13.84
C SER A 154 -23.52 -3.22 -15.07
N ASN A 155 -24.44 -2.30 -15.36
CA ASN A 155 -24.28 -1.37 -16.48
C ASN A 155 -23.17 -0.34 -16.22
N ILE A 156 -23.02 0.08 -14.96
CA ILE A 156 -21.96 0.99 -14.54
C ILE A 156 -20.59 0.32 -14.72
N TYR A 157 -20.41 -0.89 -14.17
CA TYR A 157 -19.15 -1.63 -14.29
C TYR A 157 -18.83 -1.97 -15.75
N LYS A 158 -19.83 -2.35 -16.55
CA LYS A 158 -19.66 -2.53 -18.00
C LYS A 158 -19.18 -1.24 -18.69
N GLY A 159 -19.59 -0.07 -18.22
CA GLY A 159 -19.12 1.23 -18.69
C GLY A 159 -17.60 1.43 -18.54
N TYR A 160 -16.98 0.99 -17.44
CA TYR A 160 -15.51 1.04 -17.30
C TYR A 160 -14.80 0.20 -18.36
N LEU A 161 -15.32 -1.02 -18.64
CA LEU A 161 -14.77 -1.89 -19.69
C LEU A 161 -14.92 -1.26 -21.08
N GLU A 162 -16.11 -0.79 -21.42
CA GLU A 162 -16.45 -0.34 -22.77
C GLU A 162 -16.04 1.10 -23.06
N LYS A 163 -16.47 2.04 -22.21
CA LYS A 163 -16.25 3.48 -22.38
C LYS A 163 -14.92 3.91 -21.77
N GLY A 164 -14.59 3.41 -20.58
CA GLY A 164 -13.31 3.62 -19.91
C GLY A 164 -12.13 2.85 -20.54
N ARG A 165 -12.41 1.96 -21.50
CA ARG A 165 -11.44 1.14 -22.24
C ARG A 165 -10.69 0.11 -21.40
N TRP A 166 -11.18 -0.24 -20.22
CA TRP A 166 -10.56 -1.28 -19.39
C TRP A 166 -10.67 -2.69 -19.97
N LYS A 167 -11.51 -2.92 -20.98
CA LYS A 167 -11.48 -4.16 -21.76
C LYS A 167 -10.14 -4.42 -22.47
N ASP A 168 -9.33 -3.37 -22.67
CA ASP A 168 -7.98 -3.48 -23.22
C ASP A 168 -6.94 -3.84 -22.16
N LEU A 169 -7.30 -3.75 -20.87
CA LEU A 169 -6.43 -3.98 -19.72
C LEU A 169 -6.76 -5.29 -18.99
N ILE A 170 -8.06 -5.58 -18.84
CA ILE A 170 -8.60 -6.73 -18.11
C ILE A 170 -8.94 -7.84 -19.11
N ASN A 171 -8.51 -9.07 -18.82
CA ASN A 171 -8.76 -10.21 -19.70
C ASN A 171 -10.25 -10.53 -19.81
N GLU A 172 -10.70 -11.01 -20.97
CA GLU A 172 -12.10 -11.37 -21.20
C GLU A 172 -12.64 -12.40 -20.18
N SER A 173 -11.80 -13.35 -19.75
CA SER A 173 -12.15 -14.32 -18.70
C SER A 173 -12.45 -13.70 -17.33
N GLU A 174 -12.04 -12.46 -17.10
CA GLU A 174 -12.18 -11.72 -15.84
C GLU A 174 -13.36 -10.72 -15.90
N TRP A 175 -13.94 -10.48 -17.08
CA TRP A 175 -15.01 -9.49 -17.26
C TRP A 175 -16.29 -9.84 -16.49
N THR A 176 -16.65 -11.12 -16.38
CA THR A 176 -17.86 -11.52 -15.66
C THR A 176 -17.80 -11.09 -14.19
N THR A 177 -16.68 -11.34 -13.52
CA THR A 177 -16.48 -10.88 -12.12
C THR A 177 -16.39 -9.37 -12.03
N PHE A 178 -15.74 -8.72 -13.01
CA PHE A 178 -15.65 -7.27 -13.03
C PHE A 178 -17.03 -6.61 -13.19
N VAL A 179 -17.87 -7.10 -14.10
CA VAL A 179 -19.24 -6.59 -14.30
C VAL A 179 -20.14 -6.86 -13.10
N GLN A 180 -19.85 -7.90 -12.32
CA GLN A 180 -20.61 -8.21 -11.10
C GLN A 180 -20.41 -7.16 -10.00
N GLY A 181 -19.20 -6.64 -9.80
CA GLY A 181 -18.90 -5.79 -8.64
C GLY A 181 -17.70 -4.86 -8.74
N GLY A 182 -17.11 -4.68 -9.92
CA GLY A 182 -15.94 -3.82 -10.13
C GLY A 182 -14.61 -4.40 -9.62
N TYR A 183 -14.57 -5.70 -9.31
CA TYR A 183 -13.39 -6.41 -8.80
C TYR A 183 -13.03 -7.60 -9.70
N TYR A 184 -11.75 -7.98 -9.71
CA TYR A 184 -11.25 -9.09 -10.52
C TYR A 184 -9.93 -9.64 -9.98
N SER A 185 -9.53 -10.83 -10.45
CA SER A 185 -8.21 -11.39 -10.15
C SER A 185 -7.48 -11.75 -11.43
N HIS A 186 -6.19 -11.44 -11.49
CA HIS A 186 -5.35 -11.62 -12.65
C HIS A 186 -4.11 -12.45 -12.30
N LEU A 187 -3.84 -13.52 -13.05
CA LEU A 187 -2.63 -14.32 -12.87
C LEU A 187 -1.51 -13.70 -13.71
N VAL A 188 -0.62 -12.93 -13.07
CA VAL A 188 0.49 -12.23 -13.75
C VAL A 188 1.46 -13.24 -14.35
N LYS A 189 1.78 -14.28 -13.58
CA LYS A 189 2.62 -15.42 -13.98
C LYS A 189 2.36 -16.59 -13.03
N PRO A 190 2.80 -17.81 -13.36
CA PRO A 190 2.75 -18.93 -12.43
C PRO A 190 3.33 -18.54 -11.06
N GLY A 191 2.54 -18.70 -10.00
CA GLY A 191 2.94 -18.38 -8.63
C GLY A 191 2.67 -16.95 -8.15
N LEU A 192 2.25 -16.00 -9.01
CA LEU A 192 1.88 -14.64 -8.60
C LEU A 192 0.53 -14.21 -9.20
N ARG A 193 -0.43 -13.96 -8.31
CA ARG A 193 -1.76 -13.42 -8.63
C ARG A 193 -1.93 -12.02 -8.06
N ILE A 194 -2.58 -11.15 -8.83
CA ILE A 194 -3.05 -9.84 -8.37
C ILE A 194 -4.56 -9.90 -8.19
N ILE A 195 -5.06 -9.39 -7.07
CA ILE A 195 -6.48 -9.26 -6.77
C ILE A 195 -6.78 -7.76 -6.71
N SER A 196 -7.57 -7.26 -7.66
CA SER A 196 -8.06 -5.89 -7.66
C SER A 196 -9.44 -5.83 -7.02
N LEU A 197 -9.51 -5.16 -5.88
CA LEU A 197 -10.73 -4.97 -5.10
C LEU A 197 -11.42 -3.67 -5.46
N ASN A 198 -12.74 -3.70 -5.41
CA ASN A 198 -13.57 -2.50 -5.36
C ASN A 198 -13.82 -2.14 -3.90
N THR A 199 -12.86 -1.45 -3.28
CA THR A 199 -12.95 -1.03 -1.88
C THR A 199 -13.93 0.13 -1.66
N ILE A 200 -14.45 0.74 -2.73
CA ILE A 200 -15.47 1.79 -2.67
C ILE A 200 -16.80 1.22 -2.14
N LEU A 201 -17.04 -0.07 -2.35
CA LEU A 201 -18.18 -0.78 -1.76
C LEU A 201 -18.12 -0.86 -0.24
N TRP A 202 -16.94 -0.69 0.36
CA TRP A 202 -16.73 -0.72 1.80
C TRP A 202 -16.51 0.68 2.40
N TYR A 203 -16.34 1.68 1.55
CA TYR A 203 -15.98 3.03 1.93
C TYR A 203 -17.07 3.67 2.80
N GLU A 204 -16.67 4.30 3.92
CA GLU A 204 -17.61 4.84 4.91
C GLU A 204 -18.62 5.85 4.31
N PRO A 205 -18.22 6.78 3.41
CA PRO A 205 -19.17 7.64 2.73
C PRO A 205 -20.16 6.93 1.79
N ASN A 206 -19.92 5.68 1.40
CA ASN A 206 -20.84 4.92 0.56
C ASN A 206 -22.01 4.38 1.38
N ASN A 207 -23.07 5.19 1.49
CA ASN A 207 -24.26 4.84 2.27
C ASN A 207 -25.12 3.72 1.65
N LEU A 208 -24.94 3.41 0.35
CA LEU A 208 -25.72 2.38 -0.33
C LEU A 208 -25.38 0.98 0.16
N THR A 209 -24.13 0.78 0.59
CA THR A 209 -23.59 -0.53 0.96
C THR A 209 -23.42 -0.71 2.47
N ALA A 210 -23.55 0.36 3.27
CA ALA A 210 -23.34 0.37 4.71
C ALA A 210 -24.06 -0.74 5.49
N LYS A 211 -25.26 -1.13 5.03
CA LYS A 211 -26.11 -2.17 5.67
C LYS A 211 -25.97 -3.56 5.05
N LEU A 212 -25.19 -3.71 3.99
CA LEU A 212 -24.97 -5.00 3.33
C LEU A 212 -23.84 -5.73 4.04
N THR A 213 -24.02 -7.01 4.34
CA THR A 213 -22.97 -7.82 5.00
C THR A 213 -21.82 -8.17 4.06
N ASP A 214 -22.13 -8.37 2.77
CA ASP A 214 -21.14 -8.65 1.72
C ASP A 214 -21.54 -7.94 0.40
N PRO A 215 -21.27 -6.63 0.29
CA PRO A 215 -21.64 -5.87 -0.90
C PRO A 215 -20.91 -6.42 -2.13
N GLY A 216 -21.69 -6.84 -3.14
CA GLY A 216 -21.19 -7.42 -4.39
C GLY A 216 -20.73 -8.87 -4.26
N ASN A 217 -20.98 -9.54 -3.13
CA ASN A 217 -20.40 -10.86 -2.77
C ASN A 217 -18.86 -10.88 -2.81
N GLN A 218 -18.24 -9.72 -2.58
CA GLN A 218 -16.80 -9.52 -2.73
C GLN A 218 -16.00 -10.23 -1.64
N PHE A 219 -16.48 -10.31 -0.39
CA PHE A 219 -15.81 -11.04 0.69
C PHE A 219 -15.85 -12.55 0.44
N GLN A 220 -17.01 -13.10 0.06
CA GLN A 220 -17.13 -14.50 -0.31
C GLN A 220 -16.21 -14.84 -1.49
N TRP A 221 -16.20 -14.00 -2.52
CA TRP A 221 -15.33 -14.17 -3.67
C TRP A 221 -13.84 -14.12 -3.28
N LEU A 222 -13.44 -13.13 -2.48
CA LEU A 222 -12.05 -12.95 -2.02
C LEU A 222 -11.56 -14.15 -1.21
N ASP A 223 -12.37 -14.67 -0.26
CA ASP A 223 -12.06 -15.89 0.49
C ASP A 223 -11.82 -17.07 -0.46
N GLY A 224 -12.66 -17.22 -1.49
CA GLY A 224 -12.53 -18.26 -2.50
C GLY A 224 -11.24 -18.16 -3.31
N ILE A 225 -10.88 -16.96 -3.79
CA ILE A 225 -9.64 -16.74 -4.56
C ILE A 225 -8.41 -16.99 -3.70
N LEU A 226 -8.36 -16.51 -2.45
CA LEU A 226 -7.23 -16.71 -1.54
C LEU A 226 -7.09 -18.17 -1.11
N LYS A 227 -8.20 -18.87 -0.89
CA LYS A 227 -8.22 -20.32 -0.63
C LYS A 227 -7.64 -21.10 -1.80
N ASN A 228 -8.02 -20.75 -3.03
CA ASN A 228 -7.47 -21.37 -4.23
C ASN A 228 -5.99 -21.04 -4.40
N SER A 229 -5.58 -19.79 -4.17
CA SER A 229 -4.18 -19.36 -4.24
C SER A 229 -3.32 -20.16 -3.26
N SER A 230 -3.80 -20.37 -2.03
CA SER A 230 -3.17 -21.26 -1.04
C SER A 230 -3.01 -22.69 -1.56
N LYS A 231 -4.07 -23.27 -2.13
CA LYS A 231 -4.07 -24.63 -2.69
C LYS A 231 -3.08 -24.79 -3.84
N PHE A 232 -2.93 -23.77 -4.67
CA PHE A 232 -2.04 -23.78 -5.84
C PHE A 232 -0.66 -23.17 -5.56
N SER A 233 -0.33 -22.88 -4.29
CA SER A 233 0.94 -22.28 -3.88
C SER A 233 1.26 -20.95 -4.60
N GLU A 234 0.22 -20.18 -4.91
CA GLU A 234 0.35 -18.83 -5.44
C GLU A 234 0.56 -17.82 -4.30
N LYS A 235 1.37 -16.81 -4.53
CA LYS A 235 1.42 -15.59 -3.73
C LYS A 235 0.51 -14.54 -4.33
N VAL A 236 -0.01 -13.67 -3.46
CA VAL A 236 -1.01 -12.67 -3.84
C VAL A 236 -0.55 -11.26 -3.50
N TYR A 237 -0.68 -10.33 -4.45
CA TYR A 237 -0.80 -8.91 -4.15
C TYR A 237 -2.26 -8.49 -4.21
N ILE A 238 -2.71 -7.79 -3.18
CA ILE A 238 -4.03 -7.17 -3.18
C ILE A 238 -3.86 -5.69 -3.53
N ILE A 239 -4.66 -5.21 -4.47
CA ILE A 239 -4.72 -3.80 -4.83
C ILE A 239 -6.14 -3.30 -4.63
N GLY A 240 -6.28 -2.04 -4.25
CA GLY A 240 -7.55 -1.35 -4.13
C GLY A 240 -7.30 0.14 -4.00
N HIS A 241 -8.35 0.95 -3.99
CA HIS A 241 -8.18 2.39 -3.86
C HIS A 241 -8.14 2.83 -2.39
N VAL A 242 -9.30 2.79 -1.72
CA VAL A 242 -9.41 3.12 -0.29
C VAL A 242 -8.72 2.03 0.56
N PRO A 243 -7.75 2.38 1.42
CA PRO A 243 -7.10 1.44 2.34
C PRO A 243 -8.01 1.10 3.52
N PRO A 244 -7.85 -0.06 4.18
CA PRO A 244 -8.53 -0.34 5.44
C PRO A 244 -7.94 0.50 6.59
N GLY A 245 -8.61 0.50 7.75
CA GLY A 245 -8.13 1.18 8.95
C GLY A 245 -8.73 2.58 9.12
N PHE A 246 -7.89 3.55 9.48
CA PHE A 246 -8.31 4.89 9.89
C PHE A 246 -7.52 5.96 9.14
N TYR A 247 -8.16 7.12 8.95
CA TYR A 247 -7.46 8.30 8.43
C TYR A 247 -6.30 8.71 9.35
N ASN A 248 -5.31 9.41 8.78
CA ASN A 248 -4.15 9.92 9.50
C ASN A 248 -4.12 11.47 9.62
N ARG A 249 -5.22 12.13 9.24
CA ARG A 249 -5.34 13.60 9.12
C ARG A 249 -6.41 14.13 10.09
N GLY A 250 -6.11 14.07 11.39
CA GLY A 250 -7.00 14.53 12.46
C GLY A 250 -6.52 15.83 13.10
N LEU A 251 -7.46 16.69 13.51
CA LEU A 251 -7.15 17.87 14.33
C LEU A 251 -6.43 17.44 15.62
N PRO A 252 -5.48 18.25 16.15
CA PRO A 252 -4.82 17.95 17.41
C PRO A 252 -5.83 17.61 18.52
N GLY A 253 -5.67 16.45 19.16
CA GLY A 253 -6.57 15.97 20.21
C GLY A 253 -7.88 15.33 19.72
N GLN A 254 -8.10 15.25 18.40
CA GLN A 254 -9.26 14.59 17.80
C GLN A 254 -8.87 13.25 17.16
N LYS A 255 -9.78 12.28 17.29
CA LYS A 255 -9.63 10.96 16.67
C LYS A 255 -10.03 11.03 15.20
N CYS A 256 -9.35 10.24 14.37
CA CYS A 256 -9.74 10.06 12.99
C CYS A 256 -10.87 9.02 12.88
N GLY A 257 -11.73 9.19 11.87
CA GLY A 257 -12.74 8.20 11.52
C GLY A 257 -12.12 6.98 10.79
N PRO A 258 -12.85 5.85 10.74
CA PRO A 258 -12.46 4.72 9.92
C PRO A 258 -12.62 5.06 8.43
N THR A 259 -11.82 4.44 7.57
CA THR A 259 -11.96 4.57 6.11
C THR A 259 -13.09 3.70 5.59
N PHE A 260 -13.27 2.49 6.14
CA PHE A 260 -14.37 1.60 5.80
C PHE A 260 -15.49 1.67 6.84
N HIS A 261 -16.68 1.23 6.45
CA HIS A 261 -17.70 0.81 7.42
C HIS A 261 -17.10 -0.24 8.37
N LEU A 262 -17.24 -0.05 9.68
CA LEU A 262 -16.60 -0.92 10.68
C LEU A 262 -16.87 -2.42 10.49
N PRO A 263 -18.10 -2.89 10.15
CA PRO A 263 -18.34 -4.31 9.90
C PRO A 263 -17.59 -4.85 8.67
N HIS A 264 -17.40 -4.01 7.64
CA HIS A 264 -16.63 -4.38 6.45
C HIS A 264 -15.14 -4.42 6.77
N LEU A 265 -14.63 -3.48 7.55
CA LEU A 265 -13.26 -3.49 8.06
C LEU A 265 -12.96 -4.78 8.83
N GLU A 266 -13.82 -5.16 9.77
CA GLU A 266 -13.68 -6.40 10.54
C GLU A 266 -13.67 -7.64 9.64
N SER A 267 -14.61 -7.71 8.68
CA SER A 267 -14.70 -8.81 7.72
C SER A 267 -13.43 -8.94 6.87
N TYR A 268 -12.91 -7.80 6.39
CA TYR A 268 -11.68 -7.75 5.60
C TYR A 268 -10.46 -8.20 6.40
N LEU A 269 -10.28 -7.67 7.62
CA LEU A 269 -9.16 -8.03 8.50
C LEU A 269 -9.17 -9.51 8.88
N ASN A 270 -10.34 -10.11 9.07
CA ASN A 270 -10.49 -11.54 9.32
C ASN A 270 -9.98 -12.39 8.14
N ILE A 271 -10.30 -11.99 6.91
CA ILE A 271 -9.80 -12.64 5.68
C ILE A 271 -8.28 -12.47 5.58
N LEU A 272 -7.77 -11.25 5.76
CA LEU A 272 -6.33 -10.98 5.74
C LEU A 272 -5.57 -11.84 6.74
N HIS A 273 -6.09 -11.96 7.97
CA HIS A 273 -5.48 -12.80 8.99
C HIS A 273 -5.41 -14.27 8.57
N LYS A 274 -6.56 -14.80 8.12
CA LYS A 274 -6.71 -16.21 7.70
C LYS A 274 -5.76 -16.59 6.56
N TYR A 275 -5.51 -15.67 5.63
CA TYR A 275 -4.67 -15.91 4.46
C TYR A 275 -3.33 -15.16 4.47
N SER A 276 -2.88 -14.67 5.63
CA SER A 276 -1.59 -13.98 5.79
C SER A 276 -0.37 -14.72 5.20
N PRO A 277 -0.28 -16.07 5.19
CA PRO A 277 0.84 -16.75 4.55
C PRO A 277 0.83 -16.69 3.00
N VAL A 278 -0.31 -16.34 2.40
CA VAL A 278 -0.54 -16.29 0.95
C VAL A 278 -0.34 -14.86 0.42
N ILE A 279 -0.74 -13.87 1.22
CA ILE A 279 -0.70 -12.46 0.85
C ILE A 279 0.73 -11.92 1.04
N SER A 280 1.36 -11.50 -0.05
CA SER A 280 2.74 -11.00 -0.06
C SER A 280 2.81 -9.47 -0.14
N GLY A 281 1.70 -8.78 -0.36
CA GLY A 281 1.64 -7.33 -0.41
C GLY A 281 0.21 -6.81 -0.55
N GLN A 282 -0.04 -5.61 -0.02
CA GLN A 282 -1.28 -4.88 -0.24
C GLN A 282 -0.94 -3.43 -0.61
N LEU A 283 -1.57 -2.88 -1.65
CA LEU A 283 -1.20 -1.61 -2.27
C LEU A 283 -2.44 -0.74 -2.46
N TYR A 284 -2.42 0.48 -1.89
CA TYR A 284 -3.56 1.40 -1.88
C TYR A 284 -3.15 2.85 -2.19
N GLY A 285 -4.15 3.69 -2.47
CA GLY A 285 -4.01 5.14 -2.66
C GLY A 285 -4.88 5.92 -1.69
N HIS A 286 -5.74 6.81 -2.20
CA HIS A 286 -6.84 7.54 -1.54
C HIS A 286 -6.41 8.62 -0.53
N LEU A 287 -5.48 8.30 0.37
CA LEU A 287 -5.10 9.22 1.44
C LEU A 287 -4.10 10.30 1.01
N HIS A 288 -3.60 10.19 -0.23
CA HIS A 288 -2.58 11.08 -0.81
C HIS A 288 -1.30 11.15 0.04
N VAL A 289 -0.97 10.11 0.80
CA VAL A 289 0.22 10.09 1.68
C VAL A 289 1.08 8.85 1.48
N ASP A 290 2.40 9.03 1.59
CA ASP A 290 3.35 7.92 1.61
C ASP A 290 3.39 7.31 3.00
N MET A 291 2.63 6.24 3.18
CA MET A 291 2.43 5.61 4.47
C MET A 291 2.43 4.08 4.32
N PHE A 292 2.59 3.38 5.43
CA PHE A 292 2.30 1.97 5.53
C PHE A 292 1.40 1.71 6.74
N GLN A 293 0.69 0.59 6.72
CA GLN A 293 -0.09 0.13 7.87
C GLN A 293 0.32 -1.30 8.24
N VAL A 294 0.16 -1.63 9.52
CA VAL A 294 0.38 -2.97 10.07
C VAL A 294 -0.84 -3.40 10.89
N TYR A 295 -1.37 -4.58 10.62
CA TYR A 295 -2.63 -5.03 11.18
C TYR A 295 -2.40 -6.10 12.25
N GLN A 296 -2.85 -5.82 13.47
CA GLN A 296 -2.90 -6.81 14.55
C GLN A 296 -4.13 -7.72 14.39
N TYR A 297 -4.07 -8.88 15.01
CA TYR A 297 -5.24 -9.73 15.20
C TYR A 297 -5.27 -10.30 16.60
N ASN A 298 -6.33 -10.00 17.38
CA ASN A 298 -6.89 -10.61 18.62
C ASN A 298 -5.95 -11.25 19.67
N THR A 299 -4.64 -11.22 19.44
CA THR A 299 -3.55 -11.94 20.08
C THR A 299 -2.35 -11.00 20.29
N GLY A 300 -2.48 -9.73 19.85
CA GLY A 300 -1.40 -8.73 19.86
C GLY A 300 -0.32 -8.94 18.78
N VAL A 301 -0.48 -9.94 17.90
CA VAL A 301 0.49 -10.25 16.84
C VAL A 301 0.07 -9.58 15.54
N PHE A 302 1.00 -8.84 14.93
CA PHE A 302 0.86 -8.29 13.59
C PHE A 302 1.01 -9.40 12.54
N LYS A 303 0.00 -9.57 11.68
CA LYS A 303 0.00 -10.62 10.64
C LYS A 303 -0.28 -10.12 9.22
N GLY A 304 -0.53 -8.82 9.06
CA GLY A 304 -0.70 -8.22 7.74
C GLY A 304 -0.18 -6.81 7.72
N SER A 305 0.07 -6.31 6.52
CA SER A 305 0.49 -4.94 6.29
C SER A 305 -0.01 -4.46 4.94
N SER A 306 0.02 -3.14 4.75
CA SER A 306 -0.21 -2.51 3.46
C SER A 306 0.74 -1.34 3.23
N LEU A 307 0.93 -1.00 1.97
CA LEU A 307 1.64 0.19 1.53
C LEU A 307 0.63 1.13 0.87
N LEU A 308 0.63 2.37 1.30
CA LEU A 308 -0.18 3.45 0.76
C LEU A 308 0.76 4.36 -0.03
N ALA A 309 0.41 4.63 -1.29
CA ALA A 309 1.15 5.56 -2.13
C ALA A 309 0.62 6.98 -1.97
N SER A 310 1.53 7.96 -2.00
CA SER A 310 1.14 9.36 -2.18
C SER A 310 0.65 9.60 -3.63
N SER A 311 0.01 10.74 -3.85
CA SER A 311 -0.73 11.04 -5.07
C SER A 311 0.14 11.69 -6.15
N VAL A 312 -0.38 11.66 -7.38
CA VAL A 312 0.13 12.55 -8.45
C VAL A 312 -0.47 13.94 -8.28
N THR A 313 -1.75 14.07 -7.89
CA THR A 313 -2.31 15.39 -7.58
C THR A 313 -1.60 16.03 -6.39
N PRO A 314 -1.23 17.32 -6.48
CA PRO A 314 -0.70 18.05 -5.34
C PRO A 314 -1.79 18.60 -4.42
N TRP A 315 -3.06 18.42 -4.80
CA TRP A 315 -4.21 19.06 -4.17
C TRP A 315 -4.28 18.77 -2.67
N HIS A 316 -4.54 19.84 -1.93
CA HIS A 316 -5.07 19.76 -0.58
C HIS A 316 -6.22 20.74 -0.39
N SER A 317 -7.18 20.36 0.45
CA SER A 317 -8.22 21.29 0.91
C SER A 317 -7.62 22.40 1.77
N ASN A 318 -8.08 23.63 1.56
CA ASN A 318 -7.81 24.79 2.41
C ASN A 318 -8.97 25.12 3.35
N LYS A 319 -9.98 24.25 3.44
CA LYS A 319 -11.11 24.41 4.34
C LYS A 319 -10.68 24.18 5.78
N ASN A 320 -11.08 25.08 6.68
CA ASN A 320 -10.64 25.11 8.09
C ASN A 320 -11.16 23.93 8.94
N ASP A 321 -12.00 23.05 8.38
CA ASP A 321 -12.60 21.90 9.05
C ASP A 321 -11.78 20.62 8.90
N ASN A 322 -10.79 20.57 7.99
CA ASN A 322 -9.97 19.38 7.73
C ASN A 322 -8.47 19.68 7.85
N VAL A 323 -7.72 18.76 8.49
CA VAL A 323 -6.25 18.80 8.52
C VAL A 323 -5.72 18.25 7.20
N SER A 324 -5.73 19.05 6.15
CA SER A 324 -5.12 18.67 4.87
C SER A 324 -3.75 19.33 4.73
N ILE A 325 -2.76 18.56 4.30
CA ILE A 325 -1.42 19.06 4.00
C ILE A 325 -1.13 18.91 2.51
N PRO A 326 -0.45 19.89 1.89
CA PRO A 326 0.01 19.77 0.50
C PRO A 326 0.96 18.60 0.36
N VAL A 327 0.96 17.99 -0.82
CA VAL A 327 1.89 16.92 -1.16
C VAL A 327 2.54 17.21 -2.51
N ASN A 328 3.81 16.85 -2.66
CA ASN A 328 4.44 16.93 -3.98
C ASN A 328 3.93 15.78 -4.86
N PRO A 329 3.71 16.00 -6.18
CA PRO A 329 3.35 14.93 -7.10
C PRO A 329 4.37 13.79 -7.05
N SER A 330 3.92 12.56 -6.91
CA SER A 330 4.80 11.43 -6.62
C SER A 330 4.35 10.13 -7.29
N VAL A 331 5.30 9.22 -7.51
CA VAL A 331 5.08 7.85 -8.02
C VAL A 331 6.08 6.89 -7.39
N ARG A 332 5.73 5.61 -7.29
CA ARG A 332 6.55 4.61 -6.61
C ARG A 332 6.96 3.47 -7.53
N LEU A 333 8.25 3.14 -7.57
CA LEU A 333 8.75 1.93 -8.23
C LEU A 333 9.02 0.86 -7.16
N ILE A 334 8.31 -0.25 -7.23
CA ILE A 334 8.42 -1.33 -6.25
C ILE A 334 9.24 -2.46 -6.86
N HIS A 335 10.23 -2.94 -6.11
CA HIS A 335 11.09 -4.08 -6.47
C HIS A 335 10.63 -5.32 -5.72
N TYR A 336 10.57 -6.43 -6.42
CA TYR A 336 10.09 -7.70 -5.88
C TYR A 336 10.90 -8.88 -6.40
N SER A 337 10.95 -9.95 -5.62
CA SER A 337 11.55 -11.21 -6.06
C SER A 337 10.62 -11.88 -7.06
N ARG A 338 11.10 -12.10 -8.28
CA ARG A 338 10.36 -12.85 -9.30
C ARG A 338 10.25 -14.33 -8.95
N THR A 339 11.02 -14.83 -7.98
CA THR A 339 11.04 -16.24 -7.59
C THR A 339 9.93 -16.57 -6.59
N ASP A 340 9.72 -15.72 -5.58
CA ASP A 340 8.81 -16.00 -4.45
C ASP A 340 7.81 -14.86 -4.18
N ALA A 341 7.76 -13.86 -5.06
CA ALA A 341 6.89 -12.68 -4.99
C ALA A 341 7.01 -11.86 -3.70
N ARG A 342 8.09 -11.97 -2.92
CA ARG A 342 8.31 -11.05 -1.79
C ARG A 342 8.59 -9.64 -2.29
N LEU A 343 7.98 -8.65 -1.66
CA LEU A 343 8.29 -7.24 -1.87
C LEU A 343 9.60 -6.90 -1.16
N LEU A 344 10.57 -6.38 -1.90
CA LEU A 344 11.96 -6.21 -1.43
C LEU A 344 12.30 -4.76 -1.11
N GLU A 345 11.85 -3.82 -1.92
CA GLU A 345 12.17 -2.40 -1.78
C GLU A 345 11.13 -1.57 -2.53
N PHE A 346 10.97 -0.31 -2.16
CA PHE A 346 10.39 0.67 -3.06
C PHE A 346 11.20 1.95 -3.10
N ASP A 347 11.30 2.50 -4.30
CA ASP A 347 11.87 3.81 -4.58
C ASP A 347 10.72 4.80 -4.76
N GLN A 348 10.64 5.79 -3.85
CA GLN A 348 9.66 6.87 -3.95
C GLN A 348 10.26 7.99 -4.79
N TYR A 349 9.65 8.29 -5.93
CA TYR A 349 10.02 9.42 -6.79
C TYR A 349 9.01 10.55 -6.59
N TYR A 350 9.49 11.78 -6.68
CA TYR A 350 8.65 12.97 -6.55
C TYR A 350 9.09 14.09 -7.49
N LEU A 351 8.15 14.98 -7.78
CA LEU A 351 8.39 16.26 -8.43
C LEU A 351 8.29 17.35 -7.37
N ASN A 352 9.38 18.06 -7.08
CA ASN A 352 9.28 19.29 -6.29
C ASN A 352 8.50 20.34 -7.09
N LEU A 353 7.21 20.52 -6.78
CA LEU A 353 6.29 21.32 -7.58
C LEU A 353 6.71 22.78 -7.63
N THR A 354 7.14 23.33 -6.48
CA THR A 354 7.64 24.70 -6.38
C THR A 354 8.85 24.93 -7.29
N LYS A 355 9.83 24.02 -7.27
CA LYS A 355 11.02 24.09 -8.13
C LYS A 355 10.65 23.93 -9.61
N ALA A 356 9.75 23.00 -9.93
CA ALA A 356 9.33 22.73 -11.30
C ALA A 356 8.62 23.93 -11.96
N ASN A 357 7.76 24.62 -11.21
CA ASN A 357 7.06 25.81 -11.71
C ASN A 357 7.96 27.04 -11.90
N ASN A 358 9.16 27.07 -11.29
CA ASN A 358 10.13 28.14 -11.49
C ASN A 358 11.00 27.98 -12.75
N ILE A 359 10.87 26.87 -13.49
CA ILE A 359 11.64 26.61 -14.71
C ILE A 359 11.04 27.43 -15.87
N THR A 360 11.83 28.38 -16.40
CA THR A 360 11.38 29.31 -17.46
C THR A 360 11.50 28.77 -18.88
N LYS A 361 12.19 27.64 -19.08
CA LYS A 361 12.30 26.93 -20.36
C LYS A 361 11.55 25.61 -20.26
N MET A 362 10.57 25.41 -21.14
CA MET A 362 9.87 24.13 -21.27
C MET A 362 10.90 23.01 -21.44
N PRO A 363 10.89 21.98 -20.60
CA PRO A 363 11.76 20.82 -20.81
C PRO A 363 11.41 20.17 -22.14
N GLU A 364 12.42 19.67 -22.87
CA GLU A 364 12.17 18.89 -24.09
C GLU A 364 11.34 17.63 -23.74
N GLU A 365 10.55 17.11 -24.68
CA GLU A 365 9.64 15.96 -24.50
C GLU A 365 10.30 14.67 -23.92
N LYS A 366 11.62 14.65 -23.75
CA LYS A 366 12.41 13.49 -23.29
C LYS A 366 13.06 13.67 -21.92
N THR A 367 12.78 14.74 -21.17
CA THR A 367 13.43 14.96 -19.88
C THR A 367 12.59 14.42 -18.72
N ASN A 368 13.20 13.59 -17.88
CA ASN A 368 12.65 13.25 -16.57
C ASN A 368 12.62 14.49 -15.66
N VAL A 369 11.47 14.75 -15.04
CA VAL A 369 11.30 15.85 -14.07
C VAL A 369 11.18 15.37 -12.63
N TYR A 370 11.11 14.05 -12.41
CA TYR A 370 11.04 13.44 -11.09
C TYR A 370 12.45 13.10 -10.56
N GLU A 371 12.64 13.26 -9.26
CA GLU A 371 13.86 12.87 -8.55
C GLU A 371 13.54 11.82 -7.47
N LEU A 372 14.54 10.98 -7.13
CA LEU A 372 14.40 9.98 -6.08
C LEU A 372 14.35 10.70 -4.73
N LEU A 373 13.25 10.53 -3.99
CA LEU A 373 13.10 11.04 -2.62
C LEU A 373 13.87 10.14 -1.64
N TYR A 374 13.54 8.86 -1.63
CA TYR A 374 14.19 7.84 -0.80
C TYR A 374 13.87 6.43 -1.30
N SER A 375 14.63 5.45 -0.79
CA SER A 375 14.32 4.03 -0.91
C SER A 375 13.98 3.49 0.49
N PHE A 376 12.82 2.86 0.67
CA PHE A 376 12.25 2.54 1.98
C PHE A 376 13.11 1.61 2.83
N ALA A 377 13.37 0.39 2.34
CA ALA A 377 14.08 -0.63 3.09
C ALA A 377 15.50 -0.18 3.42
N LYS A 378 16.17 0.48 2.46
CA LYS A 378 17.46 1.13 2.66
C LYS A 378 17.43 2.23 3.72
N PHE A 379 16.44 3.13 3.70
CA PHE A 379 16.35 4.25 4.64
C PHE A 379 16.09 3.77 6.07
N TYR A 380 15.13 2.86 6.25
CA TYR A 380 14.76 2.34 7.57
C TYR A 380 15.69 1.21 8.07
N GLY A 381 16.62 0.74 7.24
CA GLY A 381 17.58 -0.30 7.60
C GLY A 381 16.95 -1.68 7.79
N VAL A 382 15.88 -1.98 7.04
CA VAL A 382 15.19 -3.28 7.07
C VAL A 382 15.52 -4.09 5.81
N PRO A 383 15.44 -5.44 5.87
CA PRO A 383 15.88 -6.27 4.75
C PRO A 383 14.94 -6.27 3.54
N ASP A 384 13.65 -6.03 3.78
CA ASP A 384 12.59 -6.07 2.76
C ASP A 384 11.32 -5.31 3.20
N LEU A 385 10.21 -5.47 2.47
CA LEU A 385 8.90 -4.88 2.78
C LEU A 385 7.93 -5.90 3.40
N SER A 386 8.44 -6.95 4.04
CA SER A 386 7.62 -7.93 4.77
C SER A 386 6.87 -7.27 5.94
N THR A 387 5.78 -7.91 6.39
CA THR A 387 5.07 -7.46 7.60
C THR A 387 6.02 -7.33 8.79
N GLU A 388 6.94 -8.27 8.96
CA GLU A 388 7.95 -8.27 10.02
C GLU A 388 8.89 -7.07 9.93
N SER A 389 9.32 -6.70 8.73
CA SER A 389 10.13 -5.51 8.48
C SER A 389 9.34 -4.22 8.77
N LEU A 390 8.09 -4.12 8.31
CA LEU A 390 7.24 -2.95 8.55
C LEU A 390 6.89 -2.76 10.03
N VAL A 391 6.72 -3.85 10.79
CA VAL A 391 6.53 -3.80 12.24
C VAL A 391 7.79 -3.29 12.94
N GLN A 392 9.00 -3.65 12.48
CA GLN A 392 10.24 -3.08 12.99
C GLN A 392 10.30 -1.57 12.75
N VAL A 393 9.92 -1.11 11.55
CA VAL A 393 9.84 0.33 11.25
C VAL A 393 8.84 1.02 12.18
N TYR A 394 7.64 0.47 12.34
CA TYR A 394 6.63 1.00 13.27
C TYR A 394 7.16 1.17 14.70
N GLU A 395 7.88 0.17 15.22
CA GLU A 395 8.49 0.25 16.56
C GLU A 395 9.63 1.29 16.64
N ILE A 396 10.39 1.50 15.56
CA ILE A 396 11.38 2.58 15.46
C ILE A 396 10.68 3.94 15.50
N LEU A 397 9.61 4.14 14.74
CA LEU A 397 8.88 5.43 14.65
C LEU A 397 8.34 5.89 16.02
N LYS A 398 7.93 4.94 16.87
CA LYS A 398 7.48 5.24 18.24
C LYS A 398 8.59 5.88 19.08
N ARG A 399 9.81 5.34 19.00
CA ARG A 399 10.90 5.66 19.94
C ARG A 399 11.91 6.67 19.39
N ASN A 400 12.12 6.73 18.09
CA ASN A 400 13.13 7.56 17.45
C ASN A 400 12.50 8.80 16.79
N LYS A 401 12.68 9.96 17.41
CA LYS A 401 12.13 11.23 16.91
C LYS A 401 12.68 11.58 15.52
N THR A 402 13.97 11.42 15.27
CA THR A 402 14.59 11.80 13.98
C THR A 402 14.05 10.96 12.82
N VAL A 403 13.88 9.66 13.04
CA VAL A 403 13.28 8.77 12.02
C VAL A 403 11.80 9.11 11.83
N PHE A 404 11.07 9.40 12.91
CA PHE A 404 9.69 9.87 12.82
C PHE A 404 9.56 11.20 12.07
N ASP A 405 10.43 12.18 12.32
CA ASP A 405 10.41 13.47 11.62
C ASP A 405 10.66 13.27 10.11
N SER A 406 11.47 12.29 9.73
CA SER A 406 11.70 11.92 8.33
C SER A 406 10.48 11.23 7.72
N PHE A 407 9.90 10.26 8.42
CA PHE A 407 8.62 9.63 8.04
C PHE A 407 7.53 10.67 7.81
N PHE A 408 7.37 11.63 8.72
CA PHE A 408 6.40 12.71 8.59
C PHE A 408 6.65 13.61 7.37
N THR A 409 7.93 13.82 7.02
CA THR A 409 8.31 14.55 5.80
C THR A 409 8.01 13.74 4.54
N PHE A 410 8.16 12.40 4.60
CA PHE A 410 7.84 11.52 3.48
C PHE A 410 6.33 11.39 3.24
N LEU A 411 5.49 11.48 4.28
CA LEU A 411 4.02 11.45 4.13
C LEU A 411 3.54 12.39 3.02
N SER A 412 4.13 13.58 2.89
CA SER A 412 3.79 14.60 1.89
C SER A 412 4.73 14.64 0.68
N ALA A 413 5.42 13.53 0.40
CA ALA A 413 6.43 13.42 -0.66
C ALA A 413 7.50 14.53 -0.59
N GLY A 414 7.94 14.86 0.63
CA GLY A 414 8.97 15.87 0.89
C GLY A 414 8.43 17.30 1.07
N GLU A 415 7.12 17.54 0.90
CA GLU A 415 6.51 18.85 1.12
C GLU A 415 6.21 19.10 2.60
N ARG A 416 7.19 19.61 3.35
CA ARG A 416 7.02 19.90 4.78
C ARG A 416 6.63 21.35 5.01
N THR A 417 5.34 21.60 5.21
CA THR A 417 4.80 22.94 5.52
C THR A 417 4.48 23.16 7.00
N VAL A 418 4.42 22.09 7.79
CA VAL A 418 4.09 22.12 9.21
C VAL A 418 4.99 21.18 10.02
N ASP A 419 5.14 21.47 11.31
CA ASP A 419 5.76 20.56 12.27
C ASP A 419 4.73 19.65 12.94
N CYS A 420 5.12 18.41 13.21
CA CYS A 420 4.28 17.43 13.90
C CYS A 420 4.59 17.46 15.40
N ASP A 421 3.69 18.04 16.18
CA ASP A 421 3.76 18.04 17.64
C ASP A 421 3.43 16.66 18.24
N SER A 422 3.35 16.57 19.57
CA SER A 422 3.02 15.32 20.26
C SER A 422 1.63 14.79 19.91
N ALA A 423 0.64 15.66 19.71
CA ALA A 423 -0.72 15.26 19.37
C ALA A 423 -0.79 14.74 17.92
N CYS A 424 -0.14 15.42 16.99
CA CYS A 424 0.05 14.95 15.63
C CYS A 424 0.75 13.58 15.61
N LYS A 425 1.81 13.40 16.39
CA LYS A 425 2.53 12.12 16.46
C LYS A 425 1.63 10.97 16.92
N VAL A 426 0.76 11.20 17.91
CA VAL A 426 -0.25 10.21 18.33
C VAL A 426 -1.11 9.81 17.13
N THR A 427 -1.69 10.78 16.40
CA THR A 427 -2.55 10.51 15.24
C THR A 427 -1.82 9.72 14.15
N GLN A 428 -0.58 10.08 13.83
CA GLN A 428 0.21 9.35 12.83
C GLN A 428 0.51 7.92 13.27
N ILE A 429 1.00 7.73 14.51
CA ILE A 429 1.35 6.38 14.98
C ILE A 429 0.12 5.49 15.14
N CYS A 430 -1.00 6.01 15.64
CA CYS A 430 -2.21 5.21 15.82
C CYS A 430 -2.84 4.80 14.49
N SER A 431 -2.81 5.66 13.47
CA SER A 431 -3.31 5.31 12.12
C SER A 431 -2.44 4.29 11.38
N VAL A 432 -1.16 4.12 11.75
CA VAL A 432 -0.30 3.05 11.22
C VAL A 432 -0.77 1.66 11.67
N SER A 433 -1.24 1.50 12.90
CA SER A 433 -1.41 0.15 13.47
C SER A 433 -2.79 -0.21 14.02
N CYS A 434 -3.62 0.78 14.37
CA CYS A 434 -4.89 0.48 15.01
C CYS A 434 -5.95 0.14 13.94
N SER A 435 -6.56 -1.03 14.10
CA SER A 435 -7.44 -1.65 13.11
C SER A 435 -8.90 -1.79 13.59
N SER A 436 -9.17 -1.40 14.84
CA SER A 436 -10.53 -1.25 15.39
C SER A 436 -10.68 0.05 16.17
N SER A 437 -11.93 0.51 16.37
CA SER A 437 -12.20 1.72 17.17
C SER A 437 -11.70 1.59 18.60
N GLN A 438 -11.76 0.38 19.18
CA GLN A 438 -11.29 0.14 20.55
C GLN A 438 -9.77 0.26 20.65
N GLU A 439 -9.03 -0.29 19.68
CA GLU A 439 -7.57 -0.16 19.61
C GLU A 439 -7.16 1.29 19.40
N TYR A 440 -7.83 1.99 18.48
CA TYR A 440 -7.58 3.40 18.19
C TYR A 440 -7.77 4.26 19.46
N ASP A 441 -8.84 3.99 20.20
CA ASP A 441 -9.14 4.65 21.48
C ASP A 441 -8.06 4.42 22.55
N MET A 442 -7.50 3.21 22.63
CA MET A 442 -6.43 2.89 23.57
C MET A 442 -5.13 3.58 23.18
N CYS A 443 -4.75 3.50 21.89
CA CYS A 443 -3.53 4.13 21.39
C CYS A 443 -3.55 5.65 21.64
N PHE A 444 -4.69 6.30 21.40
CA PHE A 444 -4.84 7.74 21.59
C PHE A 444 -4.69 8.19 23.04
N LYS A 445 -4.97 7.30 24.01
CA LYS A 445 -4.85 7.56 25.46
C LYS A 445 -3.52 7.08 26.05
N SER A 446 -2.76 6.28 25.31
CA SER A 446 -1.54 5.64 25.78
C SER A 446 -0.33 6.57 25.65
N SER A 447 0.55 6.60 26.66
CA SER A 447 1.85 7.27 26.56
C SER A 447 2.79 6.59 25.54
N ASP A 448 2.57 5.30 25.30
CA ASP A 448 3.45 4.43 24.52
C ASP A 448 2.85 4.04 23.16
N TYR A 449 1.72 4.66 22.79
CA TYR A 449 1.02 4.48 21.51
C TYR A 449 0.63 3.01 21.22
N ASN A 450 0.25 2.25 22.25
CA ASN A 450 -0.03 0.83 22.10
C ASN A 450 -1.46 0.56 21.63
N CYS A 451 -1.63 -0.15 20.51
CA CYS A 451 -2.92 -0.59 19.96
C CYS A 451 -3.37 -1.98 20.49
N SER A 452 -2.85 -2.46 21.62
CA SER A 452 -3.11 -3.84 22.07
C SER A 452 -4.31 -3.96 23.02
N THR A 453 -5.27 -4.83 22.68
CA THR A 453 -6.39 -5.25 23.53
C THR A 453 -6.07 -6.52 24.33
N THR A 454 -4.93 -6.64 25.03
CA THR A 454 -4.76 -7.79 25.95
C THR A 454 -5.58 -7.58 27.22
N PRO A 455 -6.47 -8.51 27.62
CA PRO A 455 -7.05 -8.52 28.96
C PRO A 455 -5.98 -8.99 29.95
N ASN A 456 -5.25 -8.05 30.55
CA ASN A 456 -4.16 -8.30 31.51
C ASN A 456 -3.03 -9.20 30.97
N PRO A 457 -1.82 -9.14 31.56
CA PRO A 457 -0.83 -10.17 31.26
C PRO A 457 -1.39 -11.55 31.65
N PRO A 458 -0.99 -12.64 30.97
CA PRO A 458 -1.22 -13.98 31.51
C PRO A 458 -0.70 -13.99 32.95
N PRO A 459 -1.37 -14.71 33.88
CA PRO A 459 -0.93 -14.75 35.27
C PRO A 459 0.55 -15.10 35.25
N HIS A 460 1.36 -14.30 35.96
CA HIS A 460 2.78 -14.52 36.14
C HIS A 460 3.04 -16.02 36.06
N THR A 461 3.70 -16.49 34.99
CA THR A 461 4.30 -17.81 35.01
C THR A 461 5.19 -17.78 36.23
N SER A 462 4.76 -18.46 37.29
CA SER A 462 5.48 -18.42 38.55
C SER A 462 6.91 -18.87 38.23
N LYS A 463 7.87 -18.30 38.96
CA LYS A 463 9.29 -18.67 38.82
C LYS A 463 9.51 -20.19 38.92
N ASP A 464 8.52 -20.93 39.44
CA ASP A 464 8.50 -22.39 39.52
C ASP A 464 8.44 -23.09 38.15
N SER A 465 7.80 -22.50 37.13
CA SER A 465 7.70 -23.11 35.79
C SER A 465 9.06 -23.13 35.07
N VAL A 466 9.85 -22.07 35.22
CA VAL A 466 11.21 -21.99 34.66
C VAL A 466 12.16 -22.94 35.42
N ILE A 467 12.01 -23.05 36.74
CA ILE A 467 12.79 -23.99 37.56
C ILE A 467 12.49 -25.44 37.18
N ILE A 468 11.21 -25.78 36.92
CA ILE A 468 10.82 -27.13 36.47
C ILE A 468 11.42 -27.46 35.10
N TYR A 469 11.34 -26.55 34.12
CA TYR A 469 11.91 -26.78 32.79
C TYR A 469 13.44 -26.90 32.80
N VAL A 470 14.12 -26.07 33.59
CA VAL A 470 15.58 -26.15 33.77
C VAL A 470 15.96 -27.48 34.45
N SER A 471 15.20 -27.90 35.46
CA SER A 471 15.43 -29.17 36.16
C SER A 471 15.23 -30.39 35.25
N ILE A 472 14.19 -30.39 34.41
CA ILE A 472 13.94 -31.46 33.42
C ILE A 472 15.07 -31.53 32.39
N CYS A 473 15.60 -30.39 31.93
CA CYS A 473 16.76 -30.35 31.03
C CYS A 473 18.03 -30.92 31.70
N PHE A 474 18.30 -30.58 32.96
CA PHE A 474 19.45 -31.13 33.68
C PHE A 474 19.34 -32.63 33.91
N VAL A 475 18.14 -33.13 34.25
CA VAL A 475 17.91 -34.57 34.44
C VAL A 475 18.05 -35.34 33.12
N THR A 476 17.52 -34.81 32.02
CA THR A 476 17.66 -35.45 30.70
C THR A 476 19.12 -35.48 30.21
N VAL A 477 19.86 -34.39 30.38
CA VAL A 477 21.30 -34.35 30.06
C VAL A 477 22.09 -35.33 30.94
N ALA A 478 21.78 -35.42 32.23
CA ALA A 478 22.43 -36.37 33.14
C ALA A 478 22.14 -37.83 32.77
N ILE A 479 20.90 -38.16 32.37
CA ILE A 479 20.52 -39.50 31.90
C ILE A 479 21.25 -39.84 30.60
N ILE A 480 21.35 -38.91 29.65
CA ILE A 480 22.09 -39.10 28.40
C ILE A 480 23.58 -39.35 28.69
N LEU A 481 24.20 -38.57 29.59
CA LEU A 481 25.59 -38.78 29.99
C LEU A 481 25.81 -40.12 30.69
N LEU A 482 24.90 -40.54 31.56
CA LEU A 482 24.94 -41.87 32.19
C LEU A 482 24.82 -43.00 31.17
N LEU A 483 23.90 -42.88 30.21
CA LEU A 483 23.76 -43.84 29.10
C LEU A 483 25.03 -43.90 28.25
N LEU A 484 25.65 -42.77 27.94
CA LEU A 484 26.92 -42.72 27.21
C LEU A 484 28.06 -43.38 27.99
N ILE A 485 28.11 -43.21 29.32
CA ILE A 485 29.10 -43.87 30.18
C ILE A 485 28.87 -45.38 30.23
N VAL A 486 27.61 -45.83 30.32
CA VAL A 486 27.24 -47.25 30.32
C VAL A 486 27.58 -47.89 28.97
N VAL A 487 27.21 -47.25 27.86
CA VAL A 487 27.54 -47.71 26.50
C VAL A 487 29.06 -47.78 26.33
N ARG A 488 29.81 -46.76 26.77
CA ARG A 488 31.29 -46.76 26.71
C ARG A 488 31.89 -47.89 27.55
N LYS A 489 31.37 -48.18 28.74
CA LYS A 489 31.82 -49.31 29.58
C LYS A 489 31.51 -50.66 28.93
N PHE A 490 30.33 -50.82 28.34
CA PHE A 490 29.97 -52.03 27.59
C PHE A 490 30.85 -52.23 26.36
N TRP A 491 31.19 -51.15 25.64
CA TRP A 491 32.08 -51.21 24.48
C TRP A 491 33.52 -51.57 24.87
N ILE A 492 34.01 -51.06 26.00
CA ILE A 492 35.34 -51.40 26.54
C ILE A 492 35.37 -52.84 27.09
N SER A 493 34.26 -53.37 27.63
CA SER A 493 34.20 -54.77 28.09
C SER A 493 33.99 -55.78 26.95
N SER A 494 33.33 -55.40 25.86
CA SER A 494 33.12 -56.25 24.68
C SER A 494 34.29 -56.20 23.69
N GLY A 495 35.09 -55.12 23.68
CA GLY A 495 36.28 -54.99 22.83
C GLY A 495 37.53 -55.79 23.27
N ARG A 496 37.47 -56.56 24.37
CA ARG A 496 38.61 -57.38 24.84
C ARG A 496 38.55 -58.86 24.46
N SER A 497 37.56 -59.30 23.69
CA SER A 497 37.36 -60.73 23.40
C SER A 497 37.64 -61.18 21.95
N GLU A 498 37.88 -60.29 20.98
CA GLU A 498 37.89 -60.69 19.55
C GLU A 498 39.15 -60.31 18.75
N TYR A 499 40.27 -59.98 19.38
CA TYR A 499 41.51 -59.63 18.66
C TYR A 499 42.63 -60.69 18.71
N SER A 500 42.32 -61.99 18.94
CA SER A 500 43.33 -63.07 18.99
C SER A 500 43.15 -64.23 18.00
N ARG A 501 42.26 -64.14 17.02
CA ARG A 501 42.21 -65.13 15.92
C ARG A 501 42.05 -64.39 14.61
N PHE A 502 43.15 -64.22 13.87
CA PHE A 502 43.23 -64.21 12.40
C PHE A 502 44.60 -63.63 12.00
N THR A 503 45.66 -64.43 12.15
CA THR A 503 46.92 -64.30 11.39
C THR A 503 47.61 -65.66 11.35
N SER A 504 47.06 -66.56 10.54
CA SER A 504 47.80 -67.70 9.98
C SER A 504 47.09 -68.16 8.71
N ILE A 505 47.63 -67.76 7.56
CA ILE A 505 47.81 -68.46 6.27
C ILE A 505 48.28 -67.42 5.26
#